data_AF-A0A2M7PSR7-F1
#
_entry.id   AF-A0A2M7PSR7-F1
#
_cell.length_a   1.000
_cell.length_b   1.000
_cell.length_c   1.000
_cell.angle_alpha   90.00
_cell.angle_beta   90.00
_cell.angle_gamma   90.00
#
_symmetry.space_group_name_H-M   'P 1'
#
loop_
_entity.id
_entity.type
_entity.pdbx_description
1 polymer ?
#
loop_
_entity_poly.entity_id
_entity_poly.type
_entity_poly.pdbx_seq_one_letter_code
_entity_poly.pdbx_strand_id
1 'polypeptide(L)'
;NSITFDNYYIVCSGKALYGIDINTGEEKYEVPAAKGGVGQASLILPYQDHIVVVIGEKGVSTFDAANGDLISSGKYKTSTLFDRKDDLVIMVTDKADLAAFDVDTGKYKEFKAKKGAGNSLTSDGEHLFVYEKKVITKLKTR
;
A
#
# COMPACT_ATOMS: atom_id res chain seq x y z
N ASN A 1 3.43 8.42 -10.23
CA ASN A 1 4.11 7.11 -10.12
C ASN A 1 3.57 6.19 -11.20
N SER A 2 4.43 5.39 -11.82
CA SER A 2 4.06 4.47 -12.91
C SER A 2 4.82 3.16 -12.80
N ILE A 3 4.24 2.09 -13.34
CA ILE A 3 4.87 0.78 -13.52
C ILE A 3 4.58 0.27 -14.94
N THR A 4 5.35 -0.69 -15.42
CA THR A 4 5.09 -1.39 -16.68
C THR A 4 4.57 -2.78 -16.40
N PHE A 5 3.52 -3.18 -17.11
CA PHE A 5 2.90 -4.49 -17.04
C PHE A 5 2.56 -4.95 -18.46
N ASP A 6 3.12 -6.07 -18.94
CA ASP A 6 3.08 -6.48 -20.34
C ASP A 6 3.42 -5.32 -21.31
N ASN A 7 2.51 -5.00 -22.23
CA ASN A 7 2.62 -3.89 -23.18
C ASN A 7 1.94 -2.61 -22.68
N TYR A 8 1.70 -2.50 -21.37
CA TYR A 8 0.97 -1.40 -20.75
C TYR A 8 1.81 -0.60 -19.77
N TYR A 9 1.64 0.72 -19.83
CA TYR A 9 2.06 1.65 -18.81
C TYR A 9 0.90 1.83 -17.83
N ILE A 10 1.08 1.40 -16.59
CA ILE A 10 0.11 1.64 -15.52
C ILE A 10 0.52 2.90 -14.77
N VAL A 11 -0.32 3.92 -14.79
CA VAL A 11 -0.03 5.23 -14.20
C VAL A 11 -1.07 5.56 -13.15
N CYS A 12 -0.64 6.14 -12.04
CA CYS A 12 -1.57 6.70 -11.06
C CYS A 12 -1.35 8.21 -10.87
N SER A 13 -2.42 8.98 -11.05
CA SER A 13 -2.47 10.44 -10.92
C SER A 13 -2.83 10.92 -9.51
N GLY A 14 -2.94 10.01 -8.54
CA GLY A 14 -3.53 10.25 -7.23
C GLY A 14 -5.06 10.08 -7.20
N LYS A 15 -5.74 10.46 -8.29
CA LYS A 15 -7.21 10.37 -8.41
C LYS A 15 -7.70 9.17 -9.19
N ALA A 16 -6.90 8.71 -10.15
CA ALA A 16 -7.25 7.58 -11.01
C ALA A 16 -6.02 6.74 -11.34
N LEU A 17 -6.28 5.47 -11.67
CA LEU A 17 -5.34 4.52 -12.23
C LEU A 17 -5.68 4.37 -13.71
N TYR A 18 -4.67 4.53 -14.56
CA TYR A 18 -4.76 4.45 -16.01
C TYR A 18 -3.94 3.26 -16.50
N GLY A 19 -4.49 2.50 -17.44
CA GLY A 19 -3.73 1.56 -18.26
C GLY A 19 -3.57 2.14 -19.66
N ILE A 20 -2.34 2.42 -20.08
CA ILE A 20 -2.03 3.04 -21.37
C ILE A 20 -1.25 2.03 -22.21
N ASP A 21 -1.68 1.75 -23.44
CA ASP A 21 -0.89 0.92 -24.36
C ASP A 21 0.40 1.66 -24.74
N ILE A 22 1.55 0.99 -24.58
CA ILE A 22 2.86 1.62 -24.77
C ILE A 22 3.13 1.97 -26.24
N ASN A 23 2.57 1.20 -27.18
CA ASN A 23 2.85 1.37 -28.59
C ASN A 23 1.95 2.45 -29.22
N THR A 24 0.67 2.51 -28.81
CA THR A 24 -0.30 3.43 -29.40
C THR A 24 -0.51 4.69 -28.57
N GLY A 25 -0.23 4.65 -27.27
CA GLY A 25 -0.58 5.71 -26.33
C GLY A 25 -2.08 5.78 -26.00
N GLU A 26 -2.88 4.83 -26.48
CA GLU A 26 -4.31 4.78 -26.22
C GLU A 26 -4.58 4.31 -24.79
N GLU A 27 -5.57 4.93 -24.15
CA GLU A 27 -6.07 4.51 -22.85
C GLU A 27 -6.93 3.24 -23.01
N LYS A 28 -6.53 2.18 -22.33
CA LYS A 28 -7.30 0.94 -22.23
C LYS A 28 -8.36 1.03 -21.15
N TYR A 29 -8.03 1.65 -20.02
CA TYR A 29 -8.94 1.89 -18.92
C TYR A 29 -8.51 3.12 -18.09
N GLU A 30 -9.50 3.79 -17.51
CA GLU A 30 -9.38 4.73 -16.40
C GLU A 30 -10.29 4.27 -15.27
N VAL A 31 -9.72 4.00 -14.09
CA VAL A 31 -10.50 3.67 -12.89
C VAL A 31 -10.21 4.66 -11.77
N PRO A 32 -11.23 5.19 -11.08
CA PRO A 32 -11.00 6.08 -9.94
C PRO A 32 -10.20 5.36 -8.85
N ALA A 33 -9.10 5.95 -8.37
CA ALA A 33 -8.36 5.45 -7.21
C ALA A 33 -9.25 5.40 -5.95
N ALA A 34 -10.26 6.27 -5.90
CA ALA A 34 -11.32 6.26 -4.89
C ALA A 34 -12.11 4.93 -4.83
N LYS A 35 -12.11 4.11 -5.90
CA LYS A 35 -12.70 2.75 -5.91
C LYS A 35 -12.04 1.87 -4.84
N GLY A 36 -10.75 2.06 -4.57
CA GLY A 36 -10.04 1.37 -3.48
C GLY A 36 -10.38 1.90 -2.09
N GLY A 37 -11.00 3.08 -1.96
CA GLY A 37 -11.41 3.64 -0.66
C GLY A 37 -10.26 4.13 0.23
N VAL A 38 -9.04 4.26 -0.33
CA VAL A 38 -7.80 4.55 0.41
C VAL A 38 -7.35 6.02 0.34
N GLY A 39 -8.23 6.94 -0.06
CA GLY A 39 -7.88 8.36 -0.22
C GLY A 39 -7.15 8.63 -1.54
N GLN A 40 -6.34 9.69 -1.60
CA GLN A 40 -5.49 9.93 -2.77
C GLN A 40 -4.35 8.91 -2.78
N ALA A 41 -4.07 8.35 -3.96
CA ALA A 41 -2.93 7.47 -4.13
C ALA A 41 -1.62 8.27 -4.09
N SER A 42 -0.66 7.81 -3.28
CA SER A 42 0.67 8.41 -3.16
C SER A 42 1.72 7.58 -3.92
N LEU A 43 1.54 6.26 -3.97
CA LEU A 43 2.48 5.33 -4.59
C LEU A 43 1.74 4.16 -5.21
N ILE A 44 2.28 3.65 -6.32
CA ILE A 44 1.88 2.36 -6.88
C ILE A 44 3.09 1.45 -6.99
N LEU A 45 2.87 0.15 -6.82
CA LEU A 45 3.92 -0.86 -6.79
C LEU A 45 3.43 -2.12 -7.54
N PRO A 46 4.32 -2.82 -8.26
CA PRO A 46 3.99 -4.14 -8.78
C PRO A 46 3.95 -5.16 -7.63
N TYR A 47 3.07 -6.15 -7.77
CA TYR A 47 2.94 -7.27 -6.86
C TYR A 47 2.39 -8.48 -7.61
N GLN A 48 3.04 -9.65 -7.45
CA GLN A 48 2.71 -10.86 -8.20
C GLN A 48 2.56 -10.61 -9.72
N ASP A 49 2.00 -11.57 -10.44
CA ASP A 49 1.64 -11.39 -11.84
C ASP A 49 0.27 -10.70 -11.89
N HIS A 50 0.18 -9.61 -12.65
CA HIS A 50 -1.04 -8.83 -12.90
C HIS A 50 -1.63 -8.03 -11.71
N ILE A 51 -0.93 -7.84 -10.58
CA ILE A 51 -1.47 -7.01 -9.48
C ILE A 51 -0.67 -5.72 -9.27
N VAL A 52 -1.41 -4.63 -9.12
CA VAL A 52 -0.89 -3.31 -8.76
C VAL A 52 -1.33 -2.97 -7.35
N VAL A 53 -0.38 -2.79 -6.45
CA VAL A 53 -0.64 -2.26 -5.11
C VAL A 53 -0.68 -0.75 -5.21
N VAL A 54 -1.77 -0.15 -4.74
CA VAL A 54 -1.96 1.27 -4.58
C VAL A 54 -1.89 1.61 -3.11
N ILE A 55 -0.87 2.38 -2.73
CA ILE A 55 -0.75 2.97 -1.40
C ILE A 55 -1.41 4.34 -1.44
N GLY A 56 -2.45 4.51 -0.63
CA GLY A 56 -3.15 5.78 -0.47
C GLY A 56 -2.89 6.42 0.89
N GLU A 57 -3.28 7.68 1.00
CA GLU A 57 -3.23 8.44 2.26
C GLU A 57 -3.98 7.76 3.41
N LYS A 58 -4.93 6.88 3.11
CA LYS A 58 -5.82 6.23 4.09
C LYS A 58 -5.85 4.71 3.92
N GLY A 59 -4.76 4.09 3.46
CA GLY A 59 -4.63 2.64 3.46
C GLY A 59 -4.05 2.06 2.18
N VAL A 60 -4.35 0.79 1.95
CA VAL A 60 -3.77 -0.02 0.86
C VAL A 60 -4.87 -0.68 0.07
N SER A 61 -4.78 -0.66 -1.25
CA SER A 61 -5.69 -1.38 -2.15
C SER A 61 -4.90 -2.03 -3.27
N THR A 62 -5.47 -3.07 -3.88
CA THR A 62 -4.89 -3.77 -5.01
C THR A 62 -5.83 -3.76 -6.20
N PHE A 63 -5.27 -3.66 -7.39
CA PHE A 63 -6.00 -3.66 -8.63
C PHE A 63 -5.38 -4.64 -9.63
N ASP A 64 -6.21 -5.22 -10.48
CA ASP A 64 -5.77 -6.00 -11.63
C ASP A 64 -5.13 -5.03 -12.66
N ALA A 65 -3.91 -5.33 -13.08
CA ALA A 65 -3.13 -4.51 -13.99
C ALA A 65 -3.63 -4.60 -15.45
N ALA A 66 -4.36 -5.65 -15.81
CA ALA A 66 -4.85 -5.85 -17.17
C ALA A 66 -6.14 -5.09 -17.44
N ASN A 67 -7.01 -4.91 -16.43
CA ASN A 67 -8.33 -4.30 -16.60
C ASN A 67 -8.69 -3.20 -15.58
N GLY A 68 -7.90 -2.99 -14.53
CA GLY A 68 -8.16 -1.97 -13.50
C GLY A 68 -9.22 -2.38 -12.46
N ASP A 69 -9.61 -3.65 -12.39
CA ASP A 69 -10.57 -4.10 -11.39
C ASP A 69 -9.98 -4.13 -9.98
N LEU A 70 -10.80 -3.78 -8.99
CA LEU A 70 -10.39 -3.81 -7.60
C LEU A 70 -10.35 -5.26 -7.11
N ILE A 71 -9.23 -5.68 -6.54
CA ILE A 71 -9.04 -7.04 -6.00
C ILE A 71 -9.26 -7.03 -4.49
N SER A 72 -8.48 -6.22 -3.77
CA SER A 72 -8.56 -6.10 -2.30
C SER A 72 -8.44 -4.63 -1.86
N SER A 73 -8.99 -4.30 -0.70
CA SER A 73 -8.78 -2.99 -0.10
C SER A 73 -8.86 -3.02 1.42
N GLY A 74 -8.07 -2.15 2.02
CA GLY A 74 -7.92 -2.00 3.46
C GLY A 74 -7.85 -0.52 3.82
N LYS A 75 -8.96 0.02 4.31
CA LYS A 75 -9.03 1.41 4.76
C LYS A 75 -8.46 1.56 6.18
N TYR A 76 -7.66 2.59 6.36
CA TYR A 76 -7.10 3.02 7.62
C TYR A 76 -7.34 4.52 7.87
N LYS A 77 -6.77 5.02 8.96
CA LYS A 77 -6.61 6.46 9.20
C LYS A 77 -5.51 7.06 8.32
N THR A 78 -5.49 8.39 8.24
CA THR A 78 -4.48 9.12 7.48
C THR A 78 -3.08 8.69 7.93
N SER A 79 -2.29 8.18 6.99
CA SER A 79 -1.00 7.54 7.22
C SER A 79 -0.13 7.59 5.97
N THR A 80 1.15 7.28 6.14
CA THR A 80 2.13 7.14 5.06
C THR A 80 2.76 5.75 5.10
N LEU A 81 3.35 5.35 3.98
CA LEU A 81 4.17 4.14 3.92
C LEU A 81 5.38 4.31 4.84
N PHE A 82 5.54 3.38 5.79
CA PHE A 82 6.74 3.24 6.60
C PHE A 82 7.73 2.28 5.93
N ASP A 83 7.27 1.06 5.64
CA ASP A 83 8.11 0.00 5.08
C ASP A 83 7.26 -1.03 4.34
N ARG A 84 7.89 -1.86 3.51
CA ARG A 84 7.27 -2.96 2.78
C ARG A 84 8.20 -4.16 2.76
N LYS A 85 7.60 -5.35 2.91
CA LYS A 85 8.27 -6.62 2.66
C LYS A 85 7.32 -7.58 1.96
N ASP A 86 7.60 -7.92 0.70
CA ASP A 86 6.80 -8.86 -0.09
C ASP A 86 5.31 -8.41 -0.19
N ASP A 87 4.42 -9.17 0.43
CA ASP A 87 2.97 -8.98 0.61
C ASP A 87 2.58 -8.14 1.85
N LEU A 88 3.57 -7.70 2.63
CA LEU A 88 3.37 -6.89 3.84
C LEU A 88 3.63 -5.41 3.55
N VAL A 89 2.69 -4.55 3.90
CA VAL A 89 2.84 -3.09 3.91
C VAL A 89 2.65 -2.54 5.31
N ILE A 90 3.61 -1.76 5.81
CA ILE A 90 3.50 -1.07 7.08
C ILE A 90 3.14 0.39 6.83
N MET A 91 1.99 0.81 7.35
CA MET A 91 1.54 2.20 7.35
C MET A 91 1.74 2.82 8.73
N VAL A 92 2.19 4.07 8.78
CA VAL A 92 2.40 4.82 10.04
C VAL A 92 1.66 6.15 9.99
N THR A 93 1.10 6.55 11.14
CA THR A 93 0.45 7.86 11.30
C THR A 93 1.38 8.89 11.93
N ASP A 94 1.03 10.17 11.85
CA ASP A 94 1.70 11.25 12.60
C ASP A 94 1.71 11.05 14.12
N LYS A 95 0.78 10.24 14.65
CA LYS A 95 0.71 9.86 16.06
C LYS A 95 1.52 8.61 16.40
N ALA A 96 2.28 8.08 15.43
CA ALA A 96 3.08 6.86 15.49
C ALA A 96 2.27 5.55 15.58
N ASP A 97 0.95 5.59 15.45
CA ASP A 97 0.16 4.36 15.30
C ASP A 97 0.53 3.64 13.99
N LEU A 98 0.57 2.31 14.04
CA LEU A 98 1.07 1.44 12.98
C LEU A 98 -0.02 0.48 12.51
N ALA A 99 -0.05 0.20 11.22
CA ALA A 99 -0.87 -0.87 10.64
C ALA A 99 -0.03 -1.75 9.72
N ALA A 100 -0.04 -3.04 9.99
CA ALA A 100 0.62 -4.07 9.18
C ALA A 100 -0.43 -4.71 8.26
N PHE A 101 -0.45 -4.28 7.00
CA PHE A 101 -1.36 -4.75 5.95
C PHE A 101 -0.85 -6.00 5.26
N ASP A 102 -1.71 -6.99 5.15
CA ASP A 102 -1.62 -8.08 4.19
C ASP A 102 -2.21 -7.58 2.85
N VAL A 103 -1.38 -7.53 1.80
CA VAL A 103 -1.73 -6.97 0.49
C VAL A 103 -2.75 -7.85 -0.23
N ASP A 104 -2.68 -9.17 -0.08
CA ASP A 104 -3.61 -10.12 -0.73
C ASP A 104 -5.04 -9.90 -0.23
N THR A 105 -5.22 -9.66 1.07
CA THR A 105 -6.53 -9.59 1.71
C THR A 105 -7.00 -8.17 2.03
N GLY A 106 -6.10 -7.19 2.06
CA GLY A 106 -6.35 -5.82 2.54
C GLY A 106 -6.57 -5.74 4.05
N LYS A 107 -6.45 -6.85 4.79
CA LYS A 107 -6.60 -6.86 6.26
C LYS A 107 -5.33 -6.35 6.92
N TYR A 108 -5.46 -5.80 8.12
CA TYR A 108 -4.31 -5.33 8.87
C TYR A 108 -4.40 -5.59 10.38
N LYS A 109 -3.23 -5.71 11.01
CA LYS A 109 -3.09 -5.62 12.47
C LYS A 109 -2.69 -4.20 12.84
N GLU A 110 -3.39 -3.60 13.80
CA GLU A 110 -3.09 -2.27 14.32
C GLU A 110 -2.31 -2.33 15.64
N PHE A 111 -1.36 -1.41 15.79
CA PHE A 111 -0.75 -1.09 17.08
C PHE A 111 -0.80 0.40 17.36
N LYS A 112 -1.31 0.77 18.54
CA LYS A 112 -1.38 2.15 18.99
C LYS A 112 -0.15 2.50 19.81
N ALA A 113 0.78 3.22 19.21
CA ALA A 113 2.02 3.62 19.87
C ALA A 113 1.88 4.99 20.53
N LYS A 114 2.79 5.31 21.44
CA LYS A 114 2.96 6.66 21.97
C LYS A 114 3.54 7.55 20.87
N LYS A 115 3.05 8.80 20.83
CA LYS A 115 3.58 9.84 19.93
C LYS A 115 5.11 9.93 20.06
N GLY A 116 5.80 9.92 18.92
CA GLY A 116 7.26 9.96 18.85
C GLY A 116 7.94 8.60 19.08
N ALA A 117 7.21 7.49 19.10
CA ALA A 117 7.80 6.16 19.07
C ALA A 117 8.59 5.93 17.77
N GLY A 118 9.75 5.30 17.89
CA GLY A 118 10.49 4.77 16.73
C GLY A 118 9.97 3.40 16.35
N ASN A 119 10.28 2.96 15.13
CA ASN A 119 9.89 1.65 14.61
C ASN A 119 10.97 1.07 13.69
N SER A 120 11.02 -0.27 13.62
CA SER A 120 11.85 -1.00 12.65
C SER A 120 11.20 -2.34 12.31
N LEU A 121 11.22 -2.69 11.02
CA LEU A 121 10.74 -3.99 10.53
C LEU A 121 11.93 -4.95 10.43
N THR A 122 11.75 -6.21 10.82
CA THR A 122 12.75 -7.24 10.58
C THR A 122 12.91 -7.50 9.08
N SER A 123 14.09 -7.93 8.64
CA SER A 123 14.39 -8.16 7.22
C SER A 123 13.53 -9.25 6.56
N ASP A 124 12.99 -10.16 7.37
CA ASP A 124 12.04 -11.20 6.98
C ASP A 124 10.58 -10.73 7.03
N GLY A 125 10.31 -9.53 7.57
CA GLY A 125 8.97 -8.96 7.71
C GLY A 125 8.13 -9.58 8.83
N GLU A 126 8.62 -10.57 9.59
CA GLU A 126 7.83 -11.31 10.59
C GLU A 126 7.51 -10.48 11.84
N HIS A 127 8.37 -9.51 12.16
CA HIS A 127 8.22 -8.70 13.36
C HIS A 127 8.47 -7.22 13.13
N LEU A 128 7.63 -6.41 13.77
CA LEU A 128 7.79 -4.97 13.88
C LEU A 128 8.18 -4.63 15.32
N PHE A 129 9.33 -3.98 15.51
CA PHE A 129 9.74 -3.45 16.80
C PHE A 129 9.26 -2.01 16.94
N VAL A 130 8.69 -1.69 18.10
CA VAL A 130 8.28 -0.34 18.46
C VAL A 130 9.04 0.12 19.70
N TYR A 131 9.70 1.27 19.58
CA TYR A 131 10.58 1.81 20.61
C TYR A 131 9.91 2.99 21.31
N GLU A 132 9.47 2.78 22.54
CA GLU A 132 8.83 3.80 23.38
C GLU A 132 9.74 4.15 24.57
N LYS A 133 10.67 5.08 24.36
CA LYS A 133 11.70 5.46 25.34
C LYS A 133 12.55 4.25 25.73
N LYS A 134 12.27 3.64 26.89
CA LYS A 134 12.98 2.47 27.44
C LYS A 134 12.22 1.15 27.22
N VAL A 135 11.01 1.20 26.67
CA VAL A 135 10.18 0.02 26.40
C VAL A 135 10.32 -0.35 24.94
N ILE A 136 10.59 -1.63 24.67
CA ILE A 136 10.65 -2.19 23.32
C ILE A 136 9.53 -3.22 23.22
N THR A 137 8.61 -3.01 22.28
CA THR A 137 7.52 -3.95 22.00
C THR A 137 7.82 -4.69 20.70
N LYS A 138 7.83 -6.02 20.75
CA LYS A 138 7.96 -6.89 19.56
C LYS A 138 6.56 -7.32 19.12
N LEU A 139 6.15 -6.92 17.93
CA LEU A 139 4.83 -7.21 17.37
C LEU A 139 4.97 -8.22 16.24
N LYS A 140 4.12 -9.25 16.22
CA LYS A 140 4.03 -10.17 15.09
C LYS A 140 3.17 -9.54 13.99
N THR A 141 3.69 -9.49 12.77
CA THR A 141 3.00 -8.88 11.62
C THR A 141 2.00 -9.84 10.99
N ARG A 142 2.29 -11.15 10.98
CA ARG A 142 1.50 -12.22 10.32
C ARG A 142 0.94 -13.24 11.30
#